data_AF-A0A7C4QEU8-F1
#
_entry.id   AF-A0A7C4QEU8-F1
#
_cell.length_a   1.000
_cell.length_b   1.000
_cell.length_c   1.000
_cell.angle_alpha   90.00
_cell.angle_beta   90.00
_cell.angle_gamma   90.00
#
_symmetry.space_group_name_H-M   'P 1'
#
loop_
_entity.id
_entity.type
_entity.pdbx_description
1 polymer ?
#
loop_
_entity_poly.entity_id
_entity_poly.type
_entity_poly.pdbx_seq_one_letter_code
_entity_poly.pdbx_strand_id
1 'polypeptide(L)'
;MPDISSPDAPHRHCSLCSQLDDEEYAFQKYGWEADNTYLPAAAGRLTLVKDLRPHSGRALHLKQCPECGTYYLYRTDYEYLVNGTEDEEFLTRLTDEQAAQYLKSA
;
A
#
# COMPACT_ATOMS: atom_id res chain seq x y z
N MET A 1 -11.94 28.17 -21.37
CA MET A 1 -11.62 27.49 -20.09
C MET A 1 -11.15 26.10 -20.49
N PRO A 2 -9.88 25.71 -20.25
CA PRO A 2 -9.42 24.40 -20.66
C PRO A 2 -9.92 23.36 -19.64
N ASP A 3 -10.62 22.39 -20.20
CA ASP A 3 -11.07 21.16 -19.59
C ASP A 3 -9.84 20.33 -19.19
N ILE A 4 -9.59 20.18 -17.88
CA ILE A 4 -8.57 19.28 -17.34
C ILE A 4 -9.19 17.88 -17.34
N SER A 5 -9.51 17.39 -18.53
CA SER A 5 -9.54 15.95 -18.80
C SER A 5 -8.14 15.44 -18.45
N SER A 6 -7.96 14.83 -17.28
CA SER A 6 -6.78 14.02 -16.93
C SER A 6 -6.90 12.68 -17.68
N PRO A 7 -6.31 12.51 -18.87
CA PRO A 7 -6.53 11.33 -19.68
C PRO A 7 -5.35 10.39 -19.45
N ASP A 8 -5.65 9.21 -18.93
CA ASP A 8 -4.69 8.13 -18.73
C ASP A 8 -3.79 8.32 -17.52
N ALA A 9 -4.36 8.03 -16.36
CA ALA A 9 -3.52 7.83 -15.19
C ALA A 9 -2.61 6.61 -15.47
N PRO A 10 -1.27 6.76 -15.46
CA PRO A 10 -0.31 5.80 -15.98
C PRO A 10 -0.36 4.42 -15.28
N HIS A 11 -1.08 4.33 -14.15
CA HIS A 11 -1.36 3.08 -13.47
C HIS A 11 -2.25 2.12 -14.26
N ARG A 12 -3.09 2.60 -15.20
CA ARG A 12 -3.98 1.71 -15.97
C ARG A 12 -3.25 0.85 -17.00
N HIS A 13 -2.11 1.33 -17.49
CA HIS A 13 -1.29 0.65 -18.50
C HIS A 13 -0.10 -0.11 -17.92
N CYS A 14 0.08 -0.08 -16.59
CA CYS A 14 1.23 -0.66 -15.94
C CYS A 14 0.94 -2.07 -15.43
N SER A 15 1.80 -3.03 -15.78
CA SER A 15 1.63 -4.43 -15.37
C SER A 15 1.62 -4.62 -13.86
N LEU A 16 2.40 -3.84 -13.09
CA LEU A 16 2.32 -3.86 -11.62
C LEU A 16 1.02 -3.24 -11.11
N CYS A 17 0.69 -2.03 -11.59
CA CYS A 17 -0.46 -1.27 -11.11
C CYS A 17 -1.80 -1.93 -11.55
N SER A 18 -1.81 -2.76 -12.61
CA SER A 18 -2.94 -3.60 -13.03
C SER A 18 -3.11 -4.88 -12.20
N GLN A 19 -2.08 -5.33 -11.48
CA GLN A 19 -2.17 -6.47 -10.55
C GLN A 19 -2.55 -6.05 -9.13
N LEU A 20 -2.72 -4.75 -8.89
CA LEU A 20 -3.02 -4.16 -7.60
C LEU A 20 -4.34 -3.42 -7.68
N ASP A 21 -5.27 -3.72 -6.78
CA ASP A 21 -6.47 -2.93 -6.62
C ASP A 21 -6.18 -1.54 -6.03
N ASP A 22 -7.21 -0.70 -6.01
CA ASP A 22 -7.13 0.60 -5.34
C ASP A 22 -7.01 0.45 -3.82
N GLU A 23 -7.57 -0.62 -3.24
CA GLU A 23 -7.40 -1.00 -1.85
C GLU A 23 -7.25 -2.52 -1.74
N GLU A 24 -6.09 -2.95 -1.23
CA GLU A 24 -5.79 -4.35 -0.98
C GLU A 24 -5.69 -4.59 0.53
N TYR A 25 -6.16 -5.76 0.95
CA TYR A 25 -6.14 -6.19 2.34
C TYR A 25 -5.60 -7.62 2.43
N ALA A 26 -4.69 -7.80 3.37
CA ALA A 26 -4.17 -9.11 3.74
C ALA A 26 -4.27 -9.27 5.26
N PHE A 27 -4.54 -10.50 5.67
CA PHE A 27 -4.79 -10.82 7.06
C PHE A 27 -4.13 -12.14 7.38
N GLN A 28 -3.34 -12.15 8.44
CA GLN A 28 -2.64 -13.33 8.91
C GLN A 28 -2.91 -13.51 10.39
N LYS A 29 -3.36 -14.70 10.77
CA LYS A 29 -3.64 -15.04 12.16
C LYS A 29 -2.85 -16.27 12.57
N TYR A 30 -2.15 -16.13 13.69
CA TYR A 30 -1.41 -17.24 14.27
C TYR A 30 -2.35 -18.41 14.58
N GLY A 31 -2.00 -19.61 14.08
CA GLY A 31 -2.79 -20.83 14.24
C GLY A 31 -3.94 -21.00 13.23
N TRP A 32 -4.15 -20.03 12.33
CA TRP A 32 -5.17 -20.04 11.27
C TRP A 32 -4.51 -19.92 9.88
N GLU A 33 -3.43 -20.67 9.67
CA GLU A 33 -2.61 -20.60 8.44
C GLU A 33 -3.40 -20.85 7.15
N ALA A 34 -4.48 -21.63 7.21
CA ALA A 34 -5.33 -21.95 6.07
C ALA A 34 -6.17 -20.75 5.57
N ASP A 35 -6.46 -19.78 6.43
CA ASP A 35 -7.24 -18.58 6.12
C ASP A 35 -6.36 -17.33 5.94
N ASN A 36 -5.04 -17.49 6.04
CA ASN A 36 -4.11 -16.38 5.84
C ASN A 36 -4.21 -15.86 4.40
N THR A 37 -4.50 -14.57 4.28
CA THR A 37 -4.47 -13.83 3.03
C THR A 37 -3.16 -13.06 2.95
N TYR A 38 -2.60 -12.94 1.74
CA TYR A 38 -1.34 -12.23 1.50
C TYR A 38 -1.55 -11.21 0.39
N LEU A 39 -0.84 -10.08 0.48
CA LEU A 39 -0.80 -9.12 -0.61
C LEU A 39 -0.19 -9.77 -1.86
N PRO A 40 -0.64 -9.38 -3.07
CA PRO A 40 -0.08 -9.90 -4.30
C PRO A 40 1.41 -9.57 -4.40
N ALA A 41 2.16 -10.42 -5.12
CA ALA A 41 3.59 -10.23 -5.32
C ALA A 41 3.96 -8.86 -5.92
N ALA A 42 3.03 -8.22 -6.64
CA ALA A 42 3.19 -6.86 -7.15
C ALA A 42 3.41 -5.82 -6.03
N ALA A 43 2.78 -5.98 -4.87
CA ALA A 43 2.95 -5.10 -3.72
C ALA A 43 4.38 -5.14 -3.15
N GLY A 44 5.03 -6.31 -3.23
CA GLY A 44 6.43 -6.51 -2.87
C GLY A 44 7.43 -5.95 -3.88
N ARG A 45 6.99 -5.65 -5.12
CA ARG A 45 7.83 -5.03 -6.16
C ARG A 45 7.80 -3.49 -6.12
N LEU A 46 6.91 -2.91 -5.33
CA LEU A 46 6.85 -1.45 -5.14
C LEU A 46 8.08 -0.98 -4.37
N THR A 47 8.66 0.14 -4.80
CA THR A 47 9.84 0.73 -4.16
C THR A 47 9.41 1.55 -2.96
N LEU A 48 10.00 1.30 -1.79
CA LEU A 48 9.79 2.15 -0.61
C LEU A 48 10.40 3.53 -0.87
N VAL A 49 9.57 4.57 -0.89
CA VAL A 49 10.02 5.96 -1.07
C VAL A 49 10.25 6.64 0.26
N LYS A 50 9.33 6.45 1.21
CA LYS A 50 9.40 7.11 2.52
C LYS A 50 8.75 6.25 3.59
N ASP A 51 9.44 6.08 4.70
CA ASP A 51 8.83 5.58 5.93
C ASP A 51 8.25 6.77 6.71
N LEU A 52 6.94 6.73 6.94
CA LEU A 52 6.18 7.79 7.62
C LEU A 52 6.06 7.54 9.11
N ARG A 53 6.26 6.29 9.58
CA ARG A 53 6.21 5.94 11.00
C ARG A 53 7.38 5.04 11.40
N PRO A 54 8.62 5.54 11.32
CA PRO A 54 9.75 4.85 11.92
C PRO A 54 9.49 4.66 13.42
N HIS A 55 9.75 3.47 13.94
CA HIS A 55 9.62 3.10 15.35
C HIS A 55 8.18 2.98 15.91
N SER A 56 7.15 2.93 15.06
CA SER A 56 5.81 2.57 15.51
C SER A 56 5.59 1.06 15.36
N GLY A 57 4.79 0.45 16.25
CA GLY A 57 4.37 -0.94 16.09
C GLY A 57 3.51 -1.18 14.84
N ARG A 58 3.06 -0.10 14.20
CA ARG A 58 2.31 -0.07 12.95
C ARG A 58 3.18 0.57 11.88
N ALA A 59 3.65 -0.23 10.93
CA ALA A 59 4.47 0.30 9.85
C ALA A 59 3.59 1.19 8.96
N LEU A 60 4.11 2.34 8.52
CA LEU A 60 3.42 3.20 7.56
C LEU A 60 4.41 3.61 6.49
N HIS A 61 4.39 2.90 5.38
CA HIS A 61 5.35 3.03 4.29
C HIS A 61 4.67 3.62 3.06
N LEU A 62 5.19 4.74 2.59
CA LEU A 62 4.88 5.26 1.27
C LEU A 62 5.74 4.51 0.25
N LYS A 63 5.09 3.66 -0.54
CA LYS A 63 5.70 2.95 -1.66
C LYS A 63 5.33 3.62 -2.97
N GLN A 64 6.15 3.45 -4.00
CA GLN A 64 5.90 3.94 -5.34
C GLN A 64 6.17 2.84 -6.34
N CYS A 65 5.33 2.76 -7.36
CA CYS A 65 5.56 1.85 -8.47
C CYS A 65 6.73 2.36 -9.31
N PRO A 66 7.80 1.56 -9.50
CA PRO A 66 8.94 1.96 -10.33
C PRO A 66 8.61 2.03 -11.83
N GLU A 67 7.51 1.40 -12.28
CA GLU A 67 7.08 1.45 -13.68
C GLU A 67 6.20 2.67 -13.99
N CYS A 68 5.17 2.90 -13.17
CA CYS A 68 4.11 3.87 -13.44
C CYS A 68 4.25 5.17 -12.64
N GLY A 69 5.10 5.18 -11.61
CA GLY A 69 5.28 6.31 -10.70
C GLY A 69 4.13 6.50 -9.70
N THR A 70 3.09 5.66 -9.72
CA THR A 70 1.96 5.74 -8.79
C THR A 70 2.36 5.39 -7.37
N TYR A 71 1.82 6.16 -6.42
CA TYR A 71 2.08 5.98 -5.00
C TYR A 71 1.05 5.05 -4.37
N TYR A 72 1.53 4.24 -3.44
CA TYR A 72 0.74 3.34 -2.63
C TYR A 72 1.13 3.52 -1.18
N LEU A 73 0.14 3.59 -0.30
CA LEU A 73 0.32 3.63 1.13
C LEU A 73 0.19 2.20 1.67
N TYR A 74 1.31 1.65 2.11
CA TYR A 74 1.34 0.40 2.83
C TYR A 74 1.29 0.69 4.32
N ARG A 75 0.32 0.09 5.02
CA ARG A 75 0.23 0.13 6.48
C ARG A 75 0.08 -1.27 7.04
N THR A 76 0.68 -1.50 8.20
CA THR A 76 0.44 -2.73 8.97
C THR A 76 -0.22 -2.39 10.30
N ASP A 77 -1.17 -3.22 10.71
CA ASP A 77 -1.69 -3.25 12.06
C ASP A 77 -1.33 -4.61 12.65
N TYR A 78 -0.56 -4.59 13.73
CA TYR A 78 -0.20 -5.79 14.45
C TYR A 78 -0.86 -5.74 15.82
N GLU A 79 -1.71 -6.73 16.10
CA GLU A 79 -2.38 -6.86 17.37
C GLU A 79 -1.98 -8.16 18.08
N TYR A 80 -1.66 -8.00 19.36
CA TYR A 80 -1.33 -9.12 20.23
C TYR A 80 -2.55 -9.51 21.04
N LEU A 81 -3.19 -10.63 20.67
CA LEU A 81 -4.34 -11.17 21.38
C LEU A 81 -3.94 -12.35 22.28
N VAL A 82 -4.83 -12.68 23.21
CA VAL A 82 -4.69 -13.83 24.12
C VAL A 82 -4.53 -15.16 23.34
N ASN A 83 -5.07 -15.24 22.13
CA ASN A 83 -5.05 -16.44 21.30
C ASN A 83 -3.95 -16.43 20.21
N GLY A 84 -3.03 -15.47 20.26
CA GLY A 84 -1.95 -15.34 19.28
C GLY A 84 -1.88 -13.96 18.67
N THR A 85 -1.14 -13.86 17.59
CA THR A 85 -0.85 -12.61 16.91
C THR A 85 -1.70 -12.50 15.66
N GLU A 86 -2.30 -11.34 15.45
CA GLU A 86 -3.00 -10.99 14.22
C GLU A 86 -2.19 -9.89 13.55
N ASP A 87 -1.82 -10.14 12.30
CA ASP A 87 -1.10 -9.20 11.45
C ASP A 87 -2.01 -8.84 10.28
N GLU A 88 -2.34 -7.57 10.18
CA GLU A 88 -3.18 -7.01 9.14
C GLU A 88 -2.32 -6.10 8.26
N GLU A 89 -2.32 -6.35 6.97
CA GLU A 89 -1.63 -5.49 6.01
C GLU A 89 -2.66 -4.83 5.10
N PHE A 90 -2.53 -3.52 4.92
CA PHE A 90 -3.37 -2.75 4.01
C PHE A 90 -2.48 -2.03 3.02
N LEU A 91 -2.85 -2.09 1.75
CA LEU A 91 -2.19 -1.34 0.69
C LEU A 91 -3.22 -0.53 -0.06
N THR A 92 -3.19 0.79 0.13
CA THR A 92 -4.14 1.71 -0.51
C THR A 92 -3.42 2.54 -1.57
N ARG A 93 -3.97 2.57 -2.78
CA ARG A 93 -3.48 3.44 -3.85
C ARG A 93 -3.76 4.90 -3.49
N LEU A 94 -2.74 5.73 -3.61
CA LEU A 94 -2.85 7.16 -3.38
C LEU A 94 -2.88 7.93 -4.71
N THR A 95 -3.63 9.02 -4.72
CA THR A 95 -3.49 10.04 -5.77
C THR A 95 -2.23 10.88 -5.52
N ASP A 96 -1.75 11.55 -6.56
CA ASP A 96 -0.60 12.45 -6.46
C ASP A 96 -0.77 13.51 -5.36
N GLU A 97 -1.99 14.02 -5.16
CA GLU A 97 -2.31 14.99 -4.11
C GLU A 97 -2.20 14.39 -2.71
N GLN A 98 -2.64 13.15 -2.51
CA GLN A 98 -2.50 12.44 -1.23
C GLN A 98 -1.03 12.12 -0.96
N ALA A 99 -0.33 11.56 -1.95
CA ALA A 99 1.09 11.27 -1.84
C ALA A 99 1.92 12.53 -1.53
N ALA A 100 1.62 13.66 -2.17
CA ALA A 100 2.27 14.92 -1.91
C ALA A 100 2.09 15.40 -0.45
N GLN A 101 0.94 15.12 0.18
CA GLN A 101 0.73 15.43 1.60
C GLN A 101 1.68 14.59 2.46
N TYR A 102 1.73 13.27 2.26
CA TYR A 102 2.64 12.39 3.00
C TYR A 102 4.13 12.72 2.78
N LEU A 103 4.50 13.11 1.56
CA LEU A 103 5.85 13.57 1.24
C LEU A 103 6.21 14.85 2.02
N LYS A 104 5.26 15.78 2.16
CA LYS A 104 5.44 17.04 2.90
C LYS A 104 5.47 16.86 4.42
N SER A 105 4.80 15.85 4.98
CA SER A 105 4.70 15.61 6.42
C SER A 105 5.99 15.03 7.06
N ALA A 106 7.17 15.44 6.60
CA ALA A 106 8.47 15.05 7.18
C ALA A 106 8.82 15.91 8.41
#